data_AF-A0A2V6N8Z3-F1
#
_entry.id   AF-A0A2V6N8Z3-F1
#
_cell.length_a   1.000
_cell.length_b   1.000
_cell.length_c   1.000
_cell.angle_alpha   90.00
_cell.angle_beta   90.00
_cell.angle_gamma   90.00
#
_symmetry.space_group_name_H-M   'P 1'
#
loop_
_entity.id
_entity.type
_entity.pdbx_description
1 polymer ?
#
loop_
_entity_poly.entity_id
_entity_poly.type
_entity_poly.pdbx_seq_one_letter_code
_entity_poly.pdbx_strand_id
1 'polypeptide(L)'
;QQIIDGKYPAARATFARLASETKNKQPIYDWALLNQALAALLDQQESQKRRALQEVENAGSGGFADPQLGAFLLETAKHANERRAIALSDISDHEAKPFALFLLGLTDVQLGRFNDAKALLEAFTLSQPSGSLSWIDKYKPIARKYLDDTRAWLAWREQNGSAKSPAEIRSALEKLRTLKLQKPTAISAEVLLAERTLANQLDQAEKTERSVRQKQHQDLVAREMPQLNAALESYRRLAAVYDFTGAASAIRKVKLTEPSLRETQRNYQNAADWLAEWKATLINDLNAHNYNGAVIVSDTQYNGIAGATANKLKMKVPYGSAETTWVKVPATTLVTVSSSFATDADRQWRCGVFAWTIGQTNAARQLFDAACSAKPSYIEARKFFDQTKP
;
A
#
# COMPACT_ATOMS: atom_id res chain seq x y z
N GLN A 1 39.25 -7.66 31.80
CA GLN A 1 38.59 -6.35 31.96
C GLN A 1 38.46 -5.59 30.64
N GLN A 2 39.55 -5.31 29.93
CA GLN A 2 39.51 -4.54 28.67
C GLN A 2 38.51 -5.05 27.61
N ILE A 3 38.39 -6.37 27.42
CA ILE A 3 37.37 -6.97 26.52
C ILE A 3 35.94 -6.62 26.97
N ILE A 4 35.67 -6.70 28.28
CA ILE A 4 34.35 -6.43 28.87
C ILE A 4 33.98 -4.96 28.70
N ASP A 5 34.96 -4.07 28.85
CA ASP A 5 34.81 -2.63 28.68
C ASP A 5 34.71 -2.21 27.19
N GLY A 6 34.76 -3.15 26.25
CA GLY A 6 34.74 -2.87 24.81
C GLY A 6 36.04 -2.29 24.25
N LYS A 7 37.14 -2.30 25.02
CA LYS A 7 38.46 -1.79 24.60
C LYS A 7 39.23 -2.87 23.81
N TYR A 8 38.64 -3.37 22.73
CA TYR A 8 39.15 -4.53 22.00
C TYR A 8 40.55 -4.35 21.42
N PRO A 9 40.93 -3.20 20.81
CA PRO A 9 42.29 -2.99 20.32
C PRO A 9 43.34 -3.06 21.45
N ALA A 10 43.04 -2.46 22.61
CA ALA A 10 43.92 -2.50 23.77
C ALA A 10 44.02 -3.92 24.38
N ALA A 11 42.90 -4.64 24.41
CA ALA A 11 42.88 -6.05 24.82
C ALA A 11 43.76 -6.92 23.92
N ARG A 12 43.64 -6.78 22.60
CA ARG A 12 44.51 -7.50 21.66
C ARG A 12 45.98 -7.22 21.90
N ALA A 13 46.37 -5.96 22.03
CA ALA A 13 47.76 -5.59 22.28
C ALA A 13 48.29 -6.20 23.60
N THR A 14 47.46 -6.18 24.64
CA THR A 14 47.81 -6.76 25.95
C THR A 14 48.01 -8.28 25.85
N PHE A 15 47.09 -8.99 25.20
CA PHE A 15 47.19 -10.44 25.03
C PHE A 15 48.31 -10.85 24.06
N ALA A 16 48.57 -10.08 23.01
CA ALA A 16 49.71 -10.31 22.12
C ALA A 16 51.05 -10.18 22.86
N ARG A 17 51.18 -9.16 23.74
CA ARG A 17 52.36 -9.03 24.59
C ARG A 17 52.49 -10.21 25.55
N LEU A 18 51.39 -10.59 26.22
CA LEU A 18 51.39 -11.74 27.13
C LEU A 18 51.81 -13.03 26.41
N ALA A 19 51.26 -13.31 25.23
CA ALA A 19 51.63 -14.46 24.42
C ALA A 19 53.13 -14.44 24.07
N SER A 20 53.70 -13.28 23.74
CA SER A 20 55.14 -13.14 23.51
C SER A 20 55.98 -13.46 24.75
N GLU A 21 55.58 -12.97 25.92
CA GLU A 21 56.28 -13.19 27.21
C GLU A 21 56.17 -14.64 27.72
N THR A 22 55.08 -15.32 27.37
CA THR A 22 54.79 -16.69 27.82
C THR A 22 54.98 -17.74 26.72
N LYS A 23 55.70 -17.43 25.64
CA LYS A 23 55.96 -18.38 24.57
C LYS A 23 56.56 -19.68 25.11
N ASN A 24 56.02 -20.81 24.66
CA ASN A 24 56.36 -22.17 25.13
C ASN A 24 56.10 -22.42 26.63
N LYS A 25 55.21 -21.64 27.26
CA LYS A 25 54.74 -21.84 28.64
C LYS A 25 53.24 -22.08 28.65
N GLN A 26 52.87 -23.34 28.43
CA GLN A 26 51.49 -23.80 28.47
C GLN A 26 50.95 -23.85 29.91
N PRO A 27 49.65 -23.56 30.14
CA PRO A 27 48.63 -23.20 29.16
C PRO A 27 48.50 -21.69 28.91
N ILE A 28 49.33 -20.85 29.54
CA ILE A 28 49.15 -19.39 29.55
C ILE A 28 49.33 -18.80 28.14
N TYR A 29 50.27 -19.35 27.36
CA TYR A 29 50.47 -18.97 25.96
C TYR A 29 49.19 -19.09 25.13
N ASP A 30 48.56 -20.26 25.15
CA ASP A 30 47.37 -20.58 24.38
C ASP A 30 46.16 -19.78 24.85
N TRP A 31 46.02 -19.60 26.17
CA TRP A 31 44.98 -18.73 26.73
C TRP A 31 45.15 -17.27 26.27
N ALA A 32 46.39 -16.76 26.20
CA ALA A 32 46.65 -15.42 25.71
C ALA A 32 46.25 -15.28 24.23
N LEU A 33 46.64 -16.23 23.39
CA LEU A 33 46.30 -16.24 21.97
C LEU A 33 44.80 -16.38 21.70
N LEU A 34 44.10 -17.26 22.42
CA LEU A 34 42.65 -17.42 22.29
C LEU A 34 41.89 -16.15 22.69
N ASN A 35 42.34 -15.46 23.76
CA ASN A 35 41.73 -14.19 24.16
C ASN A 35 42.10 -13.04 23.21
N GLN A 36 43.29 -13.07 22.59
CA GLN A 36 43.64 -12.16 21.50
C GLN A 36 42.73 -12.38 20.28
N ALA A 37 42.47 -13.63 19.90
CA ALA A 37 41.56 -13.99 18.83
C ALA A 37 40.12 -13.51 19.12
N LEU A 38 39.63 -13.74 20.34
CA LEU A 38 38.33 -13.24 20.80
C LEU A 38 38.23 -11.70 20.70
N ALA A 39 39.25 -10.98 21.15
CA ALA A 39 39.28 -9.52 21.03
C ALA A 39 39.33 -9.06 19.57
N ALA A 40 40.01 -9.79 18.68
CA ALA A 40 40.00 -9.52 17.25
C ALA A 40 38.63 -9.79 16.62
N LEU A 41 37.97 -10.87 17.00
CA LEU A 41 36.61 -11.21 16.57
C LEU A 41 35.63 -10.08 16.95
N LEU A 42 35.62 -9.66 18.21
CA LEU A 42 34.74 -8.59 18.70
C LEU A 42 35.01 -7.22 18.05
N ASP A 43 36.22 -6.99 17.54
CA ASP A 43 36.63 -5.79 16.80
C ASP A 43 36.51 -5.94 15.27
N GLN A 44 35.91 -7.03 14.78
CA GLN A 44 35.77 -7.32 13.35
C GLN A 44 37.11 -7.41 12.58
N GLN A 45 38.18 -7.82 13.26
CA GLN A 45 39.54 -7.95 12.70
C GLN A 45 39.85 -9.41 12.31
N GLU A 46 39.16 -9.93 11.30
CA GLU A 46 39.22 -11.35 10.91
C GLU A 46 40.64 -11.86 10.59
N SER A 47 41.48 -11.03 9.95
CA SER A 47 42.87 -11.41 9.66
C SER A 47 43.73 -11.57 10.94
N GLN A 48 43.46 -10.74 11.95
CA GLN A 48 44.18 -10.81 13.24
C GLN A 48 43.66 -11.98 14.09
N LYS A 49 42.34 -12.25 14.04
CA LYS A 49 41.74 -13.44 14.66
C LYS A 49 42.42 -14.70 14.15
N ARG A 50 42.44 -14.88 12.82
CA ARG A 50 43.01 -16.07 12.17
C ARG A 50 44.48 -16.28 12.51
N ARG A 51 45.27 -15.20 12.53
CA ARG A 51 46.69 -15.28 12.92
C ARG A 51 46.86 -15.82 14.33
N ALA A 52 46.13 -15.27 15.32
CA ALA A 52 46.24 -15.71 16.70
C ALA A 52 45.79 -17.18 16.88
N LEU A 53 44.71 -17.59 16.21
CA LEU A 53 44.25 -18.99 16.22
C LEU A 53 45.26 -19.95 15.56
N GLN A 54 45.86 -19.54 14.44
CA GLN A 54 46.89 -20.32 13.76
C GLN A 54 48.15 -20.50 14.63
N GLU A 55 48.48 -19.52 15.49
CA GLU A 55 49.58 -19.66 16.44
C GLU A 55 49.28 -20.69 17.54
N VAL A 56 48.02 -20.85 17.97
CA VAL A 56 47.59 -21.94 18.87
C VAL A 56 47.71 -23.28 18.14
N GLU A 57 47.24 -23.35 16.89
CA GLU A 57 47.36 -24.57 16.08
C GLU A 57 48.81 -25.02 15.88
N ASN A 58 49.71 -24.07 15.63
CA ASN A 58 51.14 -24.32 15.45
C ASN A 58 51.83 -24.74 16.75
N ALA A 59 51.38 -24.24 17.90
CA ALA A 59 51.89 -24.67 19.21
C ALA A 59 51.52 -26.12 19.53
N GLY A 60 50.35 -26.56 19.03
CA GLY A 60 49.84 -27.91 19.22
C GLY A 60 49.42 -28.19 20.67
N SER A 61 49.24 -29.46 21.00
CA SER A 61 48.82 -29.90 22.35
C SER A 61 49.97 -30.32 23.26
N GLY A 62 51.22 -30.13 22.83
CA GLY A 62 52.42 -30.49 23.59
C GLY A 62 52.78 -29.45 24.67
N GLY A 63 53.46 -29.88 25.74
CA GLY A 63 53.97 -28.98 26.79
C GLY A 63 52.95 -28.63 27.89
N PHE A 64 51.70 -29.08 27.78
CA PHE A 64 50.70 -28.94 28.83
C PHE A 64 50.93 -29.94 29.96
N ALA A 65 50.81 -29.49 31.21
CA ALA A 65 50.74 -30.38 32.37
C ALA A 65 49.45 -31.23 32.35
N ASP A 66 48.38 -30.70 31.78
CA ASP A 66 47.13 -31.40 31.48
C ASP A 66 46.98 -31.62 29.96
N PRO A 67 47.21 -32.84 29.46
CA PRO A 67 47.09 -33.14 28.03
C PRO A 67 45.66 -32.95 27.47
N GLN A 68 44.62 -33.11 28.29
CA GLN A 68 43.23 -32.96 27.85
C GLN A 68 42.91 -31.49 27.56
N LEU A 69 43.37 -30.58 28.42
CA LEU A 69 43.28 -29.15 28.17
C LEU A 69 44.02 -28.76 26.87
N GLY A 70 45.23 -29.29 26.65
CA GLY A 70 45.99 -29.01 25.43
C GLY A 70 45.25 -29.43 24.14
N ALA A 71 44.69 -30.65 24.14
CA ALA A 71 43.87 -31.13 23.03
C ALA A 71 42.61 -30.27 22.82
N PHE A 72 41.93 -29.92 23.91
CA PHE A 72 40.72 -29.10 23.89
C PHE A 72 40.95 -27.68 23.35
N LEU A 73 42.04 -27.01 23.75
CA LEU A 73 42.35 -25.67 23.24
C LEU A 73 42.74 -25.69 21.76
N LEU A 74 43.49 -26.71 21.33
CA LEU A 74 43.82 -26.93 19.92
C LEU A 74 42.58 -27.16 19.08
N GLU A 75 41.68 -28.04 19.53
CA GLU A 75 40.41 -28.32 18.86
C GLU A 75 39.54 -27.06 18.76
N THR A 76 39.42 -26.30 19.86
CA THR A 76 38.69 -25.03 19.88
C THR A 76 39.27 -24.03 18.87
N ALA A 77 40.59 -23.93 18.77
CA ALA A 77 41.24 -23.01 17.82
C ALA A 77 40.97 -23.41 16.37
N LYS A 78 41.08 -24.72 16.05
CA LYS A 78 40.76 -25.26 14.73
C LYS A 78 39.32 -24.94 14.34
N HIS A 79 38.37 -25.25 15.21
CA HIS A 79 36.96 -24.93 14.98
C HIS A 79 36.73 -23.43 14.75
N ALA A 80 37.34 -22.55 15.55
CA ALA A 80 37.20 -21.10 15.36
C ALA A 80 37.82 -20.58 14.04
N ASN A 81 38.76 -21.32 13.45
CA ASN A 81 39.36 -21.02 12.14
C ASN A 81 38.60 -21.68 10.97
N GLU A 82 37.84 -22.73 11.23
CA GLU A 82 37.00 -23.37 10.22
C GLU A 82 35.89 -22.42 9.76
N ARG A 83 35.62 -22.41 8.45
CA ARG A 83 34.51 -21.65 7.86
C ARG A 83 33.24 -22.49 7.76
N ARG A 84 32.95 -23.29 8.79
CA ARG A 84 31.73 -24.13 8.86
C ARG A 84 30.99 -23.86 10.16
N ALA A 85 29.70 -24.21 10.17
CA ALA A 85 28.91 -24.21 11.39
C ALA A 85 29.41 -25.30 12.33
N ILE A 86 29.39 -25.02 13.63
CA ILE A 86 29.81 -25.96 14.66
C ILE A 86 28.59 -26.27 15.52
N ALA A 87 28.14 -27.52 15.49
CA ALA A 87 27.01 -27.90 16.32
C ALA A 87 27.44 -27.97 17.79
N LEU A 88 26.51 -27.71 18.71
CA LEU A 88 26.77 -27.84 20.16
C LEU A 88 27.27 -29.24 20.54
N SER A 89 26.83 -30.28 19.81
CA SER A 89 27.25 -31.67 19.98
C SER A 89 28.72 -31.91 19.63
N ASP A 90 29.31 -31.05 18.79
CA ASP A 90 30.68 -31.22 18.29
C ASP A 90 31.71 -30.66 19.28
N ILE A 91 31.27 -30.02 20.38
CA ILE A 91 32.15 -29.44 21.39
C ILE A 91 32.39 -30.46 22.50
N SER A 92 33.63 -30.99 22.52
CA SER A 92 34.13 -31.91 23.54
C SER A 92 33.84 -31.43 24.96
N ASP A 93 33.53 -32.38 25.85
CA ASP A 93 33.26 -32.06 27.24
C ASP A 93 34.56 -31.80 28.00
N HIS A 94 34.66 -30.64 28.65
CA HIS A 94 35.85 -30.19 29.37
C HIS A 94 35.49 -29.03 30.30
N GLU A 95 36.25 -28.81 31.38
CA GLU A 95 36.01 -27.68 32.31
C GLU A 95 36.11 -26.30 31.61
N ALA A 96 36.91 -26.23 30.54
CA ALA A 96 37.10 -25.05 29.70
C ALA A 96 36.02 -24.88 28.60
N LYS A 97 35.05 -25.80 28.49
CA LYS A 97 33.93 -25.77 27.52
C LYS A 97 33.21 -24.42 27.45
N PRO A 98 32.93 -23.71 28.57
CA PRO A 98 32.30 -22.39 28.51
C PRO A 98 33.03 -21.40 27.61
N PHE A 99 34.37 -21.42 27.57
CA PHE A 99 35.11 -20.51 26.69
C PHE A 99 34.91 -20.86 25.21
N ALA A 100 34.96 -22.14 24.85
CA ALA A 100 34.72 -22.58 23.47
C ALA A 100 33.29 -22.23 23.02
N LEU A 101 32.28 -22.49 23.86
CA LEU A 101 30.89 -22.10 23.57
C LEU A 101 30.77 -20.61 23.24
N PHE A 102 31.45 -19.76 24.00
CA PHE A 102 31.44 -18.32 23.76
C PHE A 102 32.15 -17.92 22.46
N LEU A 103 33.39 -18.37 22.27
CA LEU A 103 34.20 -18.02 21.10
C LEU A 103 33.57 -18.51 19.79
N LEU A 104 33.13 -19.77 19.77
CA LEU A 104 32.54 -20.41 18.61
C LEU A 104 31.14 -19.85 18.32
N GLY A 105 30.32 -19.59 19.35
CA GLY A 105 29.03 -18.94 19.18
C GLY A 105 29.13 -17.56 18.52
N LEU A 106 30.12 -16.74 18.93
CA LEU A 106 30.38 -15.45 18.27
C LEU A 106 30.92 -15.61 16.85
N THR A 107 31.72 -16.65 16.59
CA THR A 107 32.23 -16.97 15.26
C THR A 107 31.08 -17.33 14.32
N ASP A 108 30.13 -18.16 14.78
CA ASP A 108 28.94 -18.52 14.02
C ASP A 108 28.03 -17.30 13.75
N VAL A 109 27.91 -16.35 14.68
CA VAL A 109 27.20 -15.08 14.39
C VAL A 109 27.86 -14.36 13.20
N GLN A 110 29.19 -14.26 13.18
CA GLN A 110 29.89 -13.58 12.07
C GLN A 110 29.77 -14.32 10.75
N LEU A 111 29.72 -15.64 10.78
CA LEU A 111 29.52 -16.49 9.59
C LEU A 111 28.06 -16.55 9.12
N GLY A 112 27.13 -15.89 9.82
CA GLY A 112 25.70 -15.91 9.50
C GLY A 112 24.98 -17.21 9.90
N ARG A 113 25.60 -18.03 10.76
CA ARG A 113 25.09 -19.32 11.23
C ARG A 113 24.25 -19.13 12.50
N PHE A 114 23.16 -18.39 12.37
CA PHE A 114 22.41 -17.87 13.52
C PHE A 114 21.76 -18.94 14.41
N ASN A 115 21.34 -20.08 13.85
CA ASN A 115 20.75 -21.16 14.64
C ASN A 115 21.79 -21.83 15.54
N ASP A 116 22.96 -22.16 14.99
CA ASP A 116 24.06 -22.76 15.73
C ASP A 116 24.63 -21.77 16.76
N ALA A 117 24.84 -20.51 16.33
CA ALA A 117 25.24 -19.42 17.22
C ALA A 117 24.30 -19.28 18.42
N LYS A 118 22.97 -19.33 18.20
CA LYS A 118 21.97 -19.26 19.28
C LYS A 118 22.20 -20.41 20.27
N ALA A 119 22.32 -21.64 19.80
CA ALA A 119 22.49 -22.81 20.67
C ALA A 119 23.78 -22.72 21.51
N LEU A 120 24.90 -22.32 20.88
CA LEU A 120 26.19 -22.16 21.54
C LEU A 120 26.18 -21.04 22.59
N LEU A 121 25.64 -19.87 22.23
CA LEU A 121 25.55 -18.72 23.14
C LEU A 121 24.57 -18.98 24.29
N GLU A 122 23.45 -19.68 24.05
CA GLU A 122 22.53 -20.12 25.10
C GLU A 122 23.22 -21.03 26.10
N ALA A 123 23.88 -22.09 25.61
CA ALA A 123 24.64 -23.01 26.46
C ALA A 123 25.72 -22.28 27.26
N PHE A 124 26.45 -21.33 26.65
CA PHE A 124 27.41 -20.51 27.37
C PHE A 124 26.77 -19.69 28.50
N THR A 125 25.66 -19.01 28.22
CA THR A 125 25.00 -18.16 29.24
C THR A 125 24.47 -18.94 30.44
N LEU A 126 24.14 -20.23 30.25
CA LEU A 126 23.68 -21.14 31.29
C LEU A 126 24.82 -21.85 32.04
N SER A 127 26.03 -21.89 31.47
CA SER A 127 27.18 -22.55 32.07
C SER A 127 27.64 -21.89 33.38
N GLN A 128 28.32 -22.65 34.25
CA GLN A 128 28.87 -22.16 35.52
C GLN A 128 30.35 -22.57 35.65
N PRO A 129 31.28 -21.90 34.94
CA PRO A 129 32.71 -22.12 35.11
C PRO A 129 33.12 -21.87 36.57
N SER A 130 33.91 -22.79 37.13
CA SER A 130 34.32 -22.77 38.52
C SER A 130 35.85 -22.78 38.65
N GLY A 131 36.36 -22.70 39.88
CA GLY A 131 37.80 -22.76 40.16
C GLY A 131 38.62 -21.69 39.42
N SER A 132 39.75 -22.11 38.84
CA SER A 132 40.69 -21.27 38.10
C SER A 132 40.12 -20.68 36.80
N LEU A 133 38.97 -21.17 36.33
CA LEU A 133 38.30 -20.74 35.11
C LEU A 133 37.09 -19.83 35.35
N SER A 134 36.79 -19.49 36.60
CA SER A 134 35.69 -18.59 36.99
C SER A 134 35.73 -17.21 36.32
N TRP A 135 36.88 -16.77 35.80
CA TRP A 135 37.01 -15.52 35.06
C TRP A 135 36.22 -15.51 33.74
N ILE A 136 35.95 -16.68 33.13
CA ILE A 136 35.19 -16.82 31.88
C ILE A 136 33.77 -16.24 32.03
N ASP A 137 33.18 -16.35 33.22
CA ASP A 137 31.84 -15.84 33.51
C ASP A 137 31.69 -14.34 33.25
N LYS A 138 32.80 -13.60 33.32
CA LYS A 138 32.81 -12.16 33.05
C LYS A 138 32.47 -11.82 31.60
N TYR A 139 32.47 -12.79 30.67
CA TYR A 139 32.05 -12.61 29.28
C TYR A 139 30.54 -12.75 29.03
N LYS A 140 29.77 -13.29 29.99
CA LYS A 140 28.32 -13.45 29.86
C LYS A 140 27.57 -12.18 29.44
N PRO A 141 27.90 -10.97 29.94
CA PRO A 141 27.24 -9.75 29.49
C PRO A 141 27.45 -9.44 27.99
N ILE A 142 28.57 -9.87 27.40
CA ILE A 142 28.82 -9.73 25.97
C ILE A 142 27.97 -10.75 25.22
N ALA A 143 28.04 -12.03 25.61
CA ALA A 143 27.28 -13.10 24.97
C ALA A 143 25.78 -12.84 24.93
N ARG A 144 25.21 -12.32 26.02
CA ARG A 144 23.77 -11.96 26.09
C ARG A 144 23.37 -10.98 24.99
N LYS A 145 24.18 -9.97 24.68
CA LYS A 145 23.86 -9.00 23.62
C LYS A 145 23.79 -9.66 22.24
N TYR A 146 24.76 -10.52 21.93
CA TYR A 146 24.78 -11.26 20.67
C TYR A 146 23.64 -12.29 20.59
N LEU A 147 23.33 -12.94 21.71
CA LEU A 147 22.22 -13.88 21.80
C LEU A 147 20.87 -13.19 21.62
N ASP A 148 20.67 -12.02 22.23
CA ASP A 148 19.43 -11.26 22.11
C ASP A 148 19.19 -10.80 20.66
N ASP A 149 20.23 -10.25 20.01
CA ASP A 149 20.18 -9.87 18.59
C ASP A 149 19.87 -11.10 17.71
N THR A 150 20.51 -12.25 17.98
CA THR A 150 20.30 -13.51 17.24
C THR A 150 18.86 -14.01 17.41
N ARG A 151 18.33 -14.00 18.63
CA ARG A 151 16.95 -14.41 18.93
C ARG A 151 15.93 -13.50 18.26
N ALA A 152 16.12 -12.18 18.33
CA ALA A 152 15.24 -11.20 17.71
C ALA A 152 15.17 -11.41 16.18
N TRP A 153 16.33 -11.62 15.54
CA TRP A 153 16.41 -11.89 14.11
C TRP A 153 15.72 -13.20 13.71
N LEU A 154 16.02 -14.29 14.41
CA LEU A 154 15.42 -15.60 14.12
C LEU A 154 13.90 -15.59 14.31
N ALA A 155 13.41 -14.97 15.39
CA ALA A 155 11.97 -14.84 15.64
C ALA A 155 11.27 -14.03 14.55
N TRP A 156 11.89 -12.93 14.09
CA TRP A 156 11.35 -12.18 12.96
C TRP A 156 11.31 -13.02 11.67
N ARG A 157 12.39 -13.75 11.37
CA ARG A 157 12.50 -14.59 10.16
C ARG A 157 11.47 -15.72 10.16
N GLU A 158 11.24 -16.37 11.30
CA GLU A 158 10.24 -17.44 11.44
C GLU A 158 8.82 -16.91 11.18
N GLN A 159 8.48 -15.75 11.76
CA GLN A 159 7.13 -15.18 11.65
C GLN A 159 6.85 -14.51 10.30
N ASN A 160 7.86 -13.95 9.65
CA ASN A 160 7.67 -13.04 8.51
C ASN A 160 8.43 -13.48 7.24
N GLY A 161 9.31 -14.47 7.31
CA GLY A 161 10.14 -14.90 6.18
C GLY A 161 9.37 -15.54 5.02
N SER A 162 8.10 -15.88 5.23
CA SER A 162 7.21 -16.47 4.21
C SER A 162 6.15 -15.48 3.68
N ALA A 163 6.27 -14.18 3.95
CA ALA A 163 5.33 -13.17 3.47
C ALA A 163 5.28 -13.12 1.93
N LYS A 164 4.07 -13.18 1.35
CA LYS A 164 3.88 -13.22 -0.13
C LYS A 164 2.95 -12.13 -0.65
N SER A 165 1.91 -11.79 0.11
CA SER A 165 0.99 -10.72 -0.28
C SER A 165 1.56 -9.33 0.04
N PRO A 166 1.14 -8.27 -0.68
CA PRO A 166 1.59 -6.90 -0.37
C PRO A 166 1.32 -6.47 1.07
N ALA A 167 0.19 -6.91 1.65
CA ALA A 167 -0.16 -6.61 3.03
C ALA A 167 0.78 -7.31 4.03
N GLU A 168 1.08 -8.59 3.81
CA GLU A 168 2.04 -9.35 4.63
C GLU A 168 3.44 -8.77 4.50
N ILE A 169 3.89 -8.45 3.28
CA ILE A 169 5.22 -7.86 3.03
C ILE A 169 5.34 -6.50 3.72
N ARG A 170 4.31 -5.66 3.65
CA ARG A 170 4.30 -4.36 4.35
C ARG A 170 4.40 -4.54 5.87
N SER A 171 3.61 -5.46 6.44
CA SER A 171 3.69 -5.78 7.88
C SER A 171 5.06 -6.34 8.28
N ALA A 172 5.64 -7.22 7.44
CA ALA A 172 6.97 -7.77 7.66
C ALA A 172 8.05 -6.68 7.68
N LEU A 173 8.00 -5.73 6.74
CA LEU A 173 8.90 -4.56 6.68
C LEU A 173 8.78 -3.66 7.91
N GLU A 174 7.55 -3.35 8.34
CA GLU A 174 7.32 -2.54 9.53
C GLU A 174 7.92 -3.19 10.76
N LYS A 175 7.65 -4.49 10.97
CA LYS A 175 8.25 -5.26 12.06
C LYS A 175 9.78 -5.31 11.97
N LEU A 176 10.33 -5.49 10.77
CA LEU A 176 11.78 -5.54 10.55
C LEU A 176 12.46 -4.24 10.99
N ARG A 177 11.88 -3.08 10.64
CA ARG A 177 12.40 -1.76 10.99
C ARG A 177 12.35 -1.45 12.48
N THR A 178 11.51 -2.16 13.23
CA THR A 178 11.45 -2.02 14.69
C THR A 178 12.50 -2.85 15.43
N LEU A 179 13.24 -3.74 14.75
CA LEU A 179 14.31 -4.51 15.37
C LEU A 179 15.44 -3.58 15.82
N LYS A 180 15.56 -3.38 17.14
CA LYS A 180 16.66 -2.64 17.75
C LYS A 180 17.83 -3.57 18.02
N LEU A 181 18.69 -3.76 17.01
CA LEU A 181 19.92 -4.51 17.18
C LEU A 181 20.93 -3.75 18.05
N GLN A 182 21.55 -4.45 19.00
CA GLN A 182 22.52 -3.86 19.92
C GLN A 182 23.94 -3.80 19.35
N LYS A 183 24.26 -4.65 18.37
CA LYS A 183 25.59 -4.73 17.76
C LYS A 183 25.55 -4.70 16.23
N PRO A 184 26.47 -3.95 15.58
CA PRO A 184 26.69 -4.04 14.14
C PRO A 184 27.41 -5.37 13.84
N THR A 185 26.63 -6.40 13.57
CA THR A 185 27.12 -7.77 13.27
C THR A 185 26.65 -8.20 11.88
N ALA A 186 26.98 -9.43 11.47
CA ALA A 186 26.41 -10.00 10.24
C ALA A 186 24.87 -10.01 10.26
N ILE A 187 24.23 -10.02 11.44
CA ILE A 187 22.78 -9.85 11.58
C ILE A 187 22.31 -8.51 11.01
N SER A 188 23.06 -7.43 11.24
CA SER A 188 22.71 -6.11 10.69
C SER A 188 22.78 -6.08 9.17
N ALA A 189 23.77 -6.77 8.57
CA ALA A 189 23.87 -6.89 7.12
C ALA A 189 22.70 -7.70 6.54
N GLU A 190 22.31 -8.79 7.20
CA GLU A 190 21.15 -9.62 6.83
C GLU A 190 19.82 -8.89 6.96
N VAL A 191 19.64 -8.09 8.02
CA VAL A 191 18.47 -7.21 8.20
C VAL A 191 18.38 -6.20 7.06
N LEU A 192 19.49 -5.53 6.71
CA LEU A 192 19.52 -4.58 5.59
C LEU A 192 19.23 -5.26 4.24
N LEU A 193 19.75 -6.46 4.03
CA LEU A 193 19.47 -7.24 2.83
C LEU A 193 17.99 -7.62 2.75
N ALA A 194 17.43 -8.13 3.84
CA ALA A 194 16.01 -8.49 3.92
C ALA A 194 15.10 -7.27 3.72
N GLU A 195 15.45 -6.11 4.28
CA GLU A 195 14.70 -4.88 4.06
C GLU A 195 14.68 -4.49 2.58
N ARG A 196 15.84 -4.49 1.91
CA ARG A 196 15.92 -4.18 0.48
C ARG A 196 15.13 -5.17 -0.37
N THR A 197 15.24 -6.47 -0.08
CA THR A 197 14.52 -7.51 -0.80
C THR A 197 13.01 -7.34 -0.66
N LEU A 198 12.50 -7.17 0.56
CA LEU A 198 11.07 -7.00 0.80
C LEU A 198 10.54 -5.67 0.21
N ALA A 199 11.31 -4.59 0.28
CA ALA A 199 10.93 -3.30 -0.30
C ALA A 199 10.77 -3.40 -1.83
N ASN A 200 11.71 -4.08 -2.50
CA ASN A 200 11.64 -4.33 -3.94
C ASN A 200 10.45 -5.23 -4.32
N GLN A 201 10.19 -6.28 -3.54
CA GLN A 201 9.04 -7.16 -3.76
C GLN A 201 7.71 -6.41 -3.60
N LEU A 202 7.61 -5.51 -2.61
CA LEU A 202 6.42 -4.69 -2.40
C LEU A 202 6.16 -3.75 -3.60
N ASP A 203 7.19 -3.03 -4.05
CA ASP A 203 7.08 -2.13 -5.22
C ASP A 203 6.64 -2.88 -6.48
N GLN A 204 7.22 -4.07 -6.74
CA GLN A 204 6.83 -4.90 -7.86
C GLN A 204 5.39 -5.38 -7.74
N ALA A 205 4.98 -5.88 -6.57
CA ALA A 205 3.63 -6.37 -6.37
C ALA A 205 2.58 -5.25 -6.51
N GLU A 206 2.86 -4.06 -5.98
CA GLU A 206 1.99 -2.88 -6.14
C GLU A 206 1.86 -2.44 -7.59
N LYS A 207 2.96 -2.44 -8.35
CA LYS A 207 2.94 -2.13 -9.79
C LYS A 207 2.11 -3.15 -10.57
N THR A 208 2.28 -4.44 -10.27
CA THR A 208 1.50 -5.51 -10.90
C THR A 208 0.01 -5.37 -10.58
N GLU A 209 -0.36 -5.15 -9.32
CA GLU A 209 -1.77 -4.94 -8.94
C GLU A 209 -2.39 -3.73 -9.63
N ARG A 210 -1.66 -2.60 -9.71
CA ARG A 210 -2.14 -1.40 -10.42
C ARG A 210 -2.37 -1.69 -11.90
N SER A 211 -1.44 -2.38 -12.55
CA SER A 211 -1.55 -2.78 -13.96
C SER A 211 -2.75 -3.69 -14.19
N VAL A 212 -2.95 -4.70 -13.32
CA VAL A 212 -4.11 -5.61 -13.39
C VAL A 212 -5.42 -4.86 -13.21
N ARG A 213 -5.53 -3.98 -12.21
CA ARG A 213 -6.73 -3.17 -11.98
C ARG A 213 -7.01 -2.22 -13.15
N GLN A 214 -5.98 -1.60 -13.71
CA GLN A 214 -6.12 -0.71 -14.87
C GLN A 214 -6.61 -1.48 -16.10
N LYS A 215 -6.05 -2.68 -16.35
CA LYS A 215 -6.49 -3.54 -17.44
C LYS A 215 -7.94 -4.00 -17.25
N GLN A 216 -8.31 -4.41 -16.05
CA GLN A 216 -9.70 -4.77 -15.73
C GLN A 216 -10.67 -3.59 -15.97
N HIS A 217 -10.29 -2.38 -15.55
CA HIS A 217 -11.07 -1.18 -15.83
C HIS A 217 -11.21 -0.92 -17.34
N GLN A 218 -10.12 -1.01 -18.10
CA GLN A 218 -10.15 -0.84 -19.56
C GLN A 218 -11.03 -1.89 -20.25
N ASP A 219 -10.93 -3.16 -19.84
CA ASP A 219 -11.72 -4.25 -20.39
C ASP A 219 -13.22 -4.08 -20.09
N LEU A 220 -13.57 -3.64 -18.87
CA LEU A 220 -14.95 -3.31 -18.51
C LEU A 220 -15.49 -2.13 -19.32
N VAL A 221 -14.72 -1.03 -19.42
CA VAL A 221 -15.11 0.14 -20.20
C VAL A 221 -15.31 -0.23 -21.68
N ALA A 222 -14.37 -0.96 -22.28
CA ALA A 222 -14.46 -1.38 -23.68
C ALA A 222 -15.70 -2.25 -23.95
N ARG A 223 -16.10 -3.09 -22.98
CA ARG A 223 -17.28 -3.95 -23.09
C ARG A 223 -18.59 -3.19 -22.89
N GLU A 224 -18.64 -2.28 -21.91
CA GLU A 224 -19.88 -1.67 -21.45
C GLU A 224 -20.20 -0.33 -22.15
N MET A 225 -19.18 0.44 -22.56
CA MET A 225 -19.37 1.75 -23.22
C MET A 225 -20.20 1.67 -24.51
N PRO A 226 -20.03 0.68 -25.41
CA PRO A 226 -20.89 0.57 -26.60
C PRO A 226 -22.37 0.37 -26.25
N GLN A 227 -22.66 -0.36 -25.17
CA GLN A 227 -24.03 -0.61 -24.71
C GLN A 227 -24.65 0.68 -24.16
N LEU A 228 -23.88 1.44 -23.38
CA LEU A 228 -24.31 2.75 -22.90
C LEU A 228 -24.54 3.72 -24.07
N ASN A 229 -23.65 3.77 -25.06
CA ASN A 229 -23.79 4.62 -26.24
C ASN A 229 -25.08 4.32 -27.03
N ALA A 230 -25.39 3.05 -27.26
CA ALA A 230 -26.64 2.66 -27.93
C ALA A 230 -27.90 3.08 -27.15
N ALA A 231 -27.85 3.01 -25.81
CA ALA A 231 -28.93 3.49 -24.97
C ALA A 231 -29.03 5.01 -24.95
N LEU A 232 -27.90 5.74 -25.01
CA LEU A 232 -27.87 7.20 -25.15
C LEU A 232 -28.44 7.66 -26.50
N GLU A 233 -28.19 6.94 -27.59
CA GLU A 233 -28.85 7.22 -28.87
C GLU A 233 -30.36 7.03 -28.77
N SER A 234 -30.81 5.96 -28.11
CA SER A 234 -32.24 5.71 -27.87
C SER A 234 -32.86 6.80 -26.99
N TYR A 235 -32.16 7.22 -25.94
CA TYR A 235 -32.54 8.34 -25.07
C TYR A 235 -32.76 9.61 -25.89
N ARG A 236 -31.80 10.00 -26.73
CA ARG A 236 -31.89 11.22 -27.54
C ARG A 236 -33.06 11.18 -28.51
N ARG A 237 -33.29 10.03 -29.18
CA ARG A 237 -34.43 9.85 -30.09
C ARG A 237 -35.77 10.03 -29.38
N LEU A 238 -35.91 9.47 -28.17
CA LEU A 238 -37.14 9.56 -27.39
C LEU A 238 -37.34 10.95 -26.78
N ALA A 239 -36.26 11.59 -26.31
CA ALA A 239 -36.28 12.97 -25.82
C ALA A 239 -36.69 13.96 -26.92
N ALA A 240 -36.23 13.77 -28.16
CA ALA A 240 -36.57 14.62 -29.30
C ALA A 240 -38.08 14.63 -29.64
N VAL A 241 -38.80 13.55 -29.30
CA VAL A 241 -40.26 13.46 -29.47
C VAL A 241 -41.02 13.69 -28.16
N TYR A 242 -40.36 14.23 -27.13
CA TYR A 242 -40.92 14.52 -25.81
C TYR A 242 -41.46 13.27 -25.07
N ASP A 243 -40.90 12.09 -25.34
CA ASP A 243 -41.13 10.86 -24.57
C ASP A 243 -40.00 10.66 -23.54
N PHE A 244 -40.04 11.47 -22.49
CA PHE A 244 -39.01 11.45 -21.44
C PHE A 244 -39.08 10.20 -20.55
N THR A 245 -40.28 9.63 -20.38
CA THR A 245 -40.48 8.36 -19.68
C THR A 245 -39.85 7.18 -20.44
N GLY A 246 -39.99 7.16 -21.77
CA GLY A 246 -39.32 6.21 -22.64
C GLY A 246 -37.81 6.41 -22.61
N ALA A 247 -37.33 7.66 -22.65
CA ALA A 247 -35.91 7.99 -22.57
C ALA A 247 -35.27 7.49 -21.26
N ALA A 248 -35.93 7.70 -20.12
CA ALA A 248 -35.50 7.18 -18.82
C ALA A 248 -35.40 5.64 -18.83
N SER A 249 -36.43 4.99 -19.38
CA SER A 249 -36.53 3.54 -19.47
C SER A 249 -35.45 2.94 -20.37
N ALA A 250 -35.10 3.60 -21.48
CA ALA A 250 -34.06 3.14 -22.40
C ALA A 250 -32.68 3.08 -21.71
N ILE A 251 -32.33 4.12 -20.94
CA ILE A 251 -31.07 4.17 -20.18
C ILE A 251 -31.07 3.15 -19.04
N ARG A 252 -32.19 2.99 -18.33
CA ARG A 252 -32.31 2.08 -17.17
C ARG A 252 -32.15 0.60 -17.52
N LYS A 253 -32.46 0.20 -18.74
CA LYS A 253 -32.36 -1.20 -19.18
C LYS A 253 -30.91 -1.71 -19.27
N VAL A 254 -29.93 -0.83 -19.44
CA VAL A 254 -28.52 -1.22 -19.53
C VAL A 254 -27.98 -1.63 -18.17
N LYS A 255 -27.34 -2.80 -18.08
CA LYS A 255 -26.70 -3.26 -16.84
C LYS A 255 -25.21 -2.94 -16.91
N LEU A 256 -24.80 -1.96 -16.12
CA LEU A 256 -23.41 -1.51 -16.03
C LEU A 256 -22.83 -1.90 -14.66
N THR A 257 -21.61 -2.38 -14.65
CA THR A 257 -20.87 -2.71 -13.42
C THR A 257 -19.74 -1.73 -13.16
N GLU A 258 -19.19 -1.11 -14.20
CA GLU A 258 -18.13 -0.11 -14.09
C GLU A 258 -18.67 1.18 -13.41
N PRO A 259 -18.09 1.61 -12.27
CA PRO A 259 -18.61 2.74 -11.48
C PRO A 259 -18.77 4.04 -12.29
N SER A 260 -17.77 4.38 -13.11
CA SER A 260 -17.78 5.60 -13.93
C SER A 260 -18.94 5.62 -14.95
N LEU A 261 -19.23 4.46 -15.55
CA LEU A 261 -20.33 4.31 -16.50
C LEU A 261 -21.70 4.29 -15.79
N ARG A 262 -21.79 3.69 -14.59
CA ARG A 262 -23.01 3.72 -13.75
C ARG A 262 -23.38 5.13 -13.32
N GLU A 263 -22.38 5.96 -13.00
CA GLU A 263 -22.60 7.37 -12.66
C GLU A 263 -23.17 8.13 -13.86
N THR A 264 -22.56 7.97 -15.04
CA THR A 264 -23.07 8.56 -16.29
C THR A 264 -24.52 8.11 -16.56
N GLN A 265 -24.79 6.82 -16.44
CA GLN A 265 -26.14 6.26 -16.60
C GLN A 265 -27.15 6.89 -15.64
N ARG A 266 -26.80 7.02 -14.35
CA ARG A 266 -27.65 7.65 -13.34
C ARG A 266 -27.94 9.12 -13.66
N ASN A 267 -26.95 9.86 -14.12
CA ASN A 267 -27.12 11.27 -14.46
C ASN A 267 -28.07 11.47 -15.63
N TYR A 268 -27.99 10.65 -16.68
CA TYR A 268 -28.97 10.67 -17.78
C TYR A 268 -30.37 10.20 -17.35
N GLN A 269 -30.49 9.27 -16.39
CA GLN A 269 -31.79 8.91 -15.81
C GLN A 269 -32.41 10.10 -15.08
N ASN A 270 -31.65 10.76 -14.21
CA ASN A 270 -32.11 11.95 -13.49
C ASN A 270 -32.53 13.08 -14.45
N ALA A 271 -31.75 13.29 -15.52
CA ALA A 271 -32.12 14.24 -16.57
C ALA A 271 -33.47 13.89 -17.21
N ALA A 272 -33.70 12.62 -17.54
CA ALA A 272 -34.98 12.13 -18.06
C ALA A 272 -36.14 12.40 -17.10
N ASP A 273 -35.94 12.11 -15.80
CA ASP A 273 -36.96 12.27 -14.77
C ASP A 273 -37.31 13.75 -14.59
N TRP A 274 -36.31 14.65 -14.56
CA TRP A 274 -36.53 16.10 -14.54
C TRP A 274 -37.26 16.60 -15.78
N LEU A 275 -37.00 16.05 -16.96
CA LEU A 275 -37.72 16.39 -18.19
C LEU A 275 -39.18 15.91 -18.17
N ALA A 276 -39.44 14.73 -17.59
CA ALA A 276 -40.80 14.24 -17.40
C ALA A 276 -41.58 15.14 -16.44
N GLU A 277 -40.98 15.51 -15.31
CA GLU A 277 -41.56 16.46 -14.36
C GLU A 277 -41.75 17.85 -14.96
N TRP A 278 -40.79 18.33 -15.76
CA TRP A 278 -40.89 19.58 -16.50
C TRP A 278 -42.15 19.60 -17.36
N LYS A 279 -42.34 18.57 -18.20
CA LYS A 279 -43.49 18.49 -19.11
C LYS A 279 -44.80 18.42 -18.35
N ALA A 280 -44.87 17.63 -17.27
CA ALA A 280 -46.06 17.53 -16.43
C ALA A 280 -46.41 18.87 -15.76
N THR A 281 -45.41 19.57 -15.23
CA THR A 281 -45.58 20.88 -14.58
C THR A 281 -46.06 21.92 -15.60
N LEU A 282 -45.44 21.98 -16.78
CA LEU A 282 -45.83 22.89 -17.84
C LEU A 282 -47.26 22.65 -18.34
N ILE A 283 -47.68 21.39 -18.43
CA ILE A 283 -49.08 21.05 -18.76
C ILE A 283 -50.04 21.66 -17.73
N ASN A 284 -49.74 21.51 -16.44
CA ASN A 284 -50.57 22.06 -15.37
C ASN A 284 -50.63 23.58 -15.42
N ASP A 285 -49.48 24.25 -15.61
CA ASP A 285 -49.41 25.71 -15.68
C ASP A 285 -50.22 26.25 -16.88
N LEU A 286 -50.07 25.62 -18.04
CA LEU A 286 -50.81 25.99 -19.26
C LEU A 286 -52.31 25.83 -19.10
N ASN A 287 -52.76 24.79 -18.39
CA ASN A 287 -54.19 24.55 -18.15
C ASN A 287 -54.77 25.46 -17.06
N ALA A 288 -53.97 25.89 -16.08
CA ALA A 288 -54.42 26.75 -14.98
C ALA A 288 -54.42 28.24 -15.34
N HIS A 289 -53.39 28.71 -16.04
CA HIS A 289 -53.13 30.13 -16.21
C HIS A 289 -53.17 30.59 -17.67
N ASN A 290 -53.09 29.65 -18.62
CA ASN A 290 -52.84 29.92 -20.03
C ASN A 290 -51.50 30.66 -20.26
N TYR A 291 -51.07 30.72 -21.52
CA TYR A 291 -50.00 31.59 -21.98
C TYR A 291 -50.57 32.58 -22.99
N ASN A 292 -50.26 33.87 -22.84
CA ASN A 292 -50.78 34.96 -23.70
C ASN A 292 -49.71 35.59 -24.61
N GLY A 293 -48.48 35.07 -24.59
CA GLY A 293 -47.44 35.53 -25.53
C GLY A 293 -47.66 34.94 -26.92
N ALA A 294 -47.14 35.62 -27.94
CA ALA A 294 -47.20 35.12 -29.32
C ALA A 294 -46.45 33.78 -29.47
N VAL A 295 -47.05 32.82 -30.18
CA VAL A 295 -46.48 31.50 -30.46
C VAL A 295 -46.52 31.27 -31.96
N ILE A 296 -45.37 31.00 -32.58
CA ILE A 296 -45.28 30.72 -34.02
C ILE A 296 -45.13 29.21 -34.21
N VAL A 297 -45.99 28.61 -35.04
CA VAL A 297 -45.96 27.19 -35.41
C VAL A 297 -46.13 27.10 -36.92
N SER A 298 -45.11 26.61 -37.64
CA SER A 298 -45.13 26.45 -39.11
C SER A 298 -45.69 27.70 -39.83
N ASP A 299 -45.05 28.84 -39.58
CA ASP A 299 -45.39 30.16 -40.14
C ASP A 299 -46.77 30.73 -39.74
N THR A 300 -47.51 30.03 -38.87
CA THR A 300 -48.77 30.53 -38.30
C THR A 300 -48.51 31.14 -36.92
N GLN A 301 -48.91 32.39 -36.74
CA GLN A 301 -48.86 33.08 -35.46
C GLN A 301 -50.16 32.87 -34.67
N TYR A 302 -50.02 32.41 -33.43
CA TYR A 302 -51.08 32.24 -32.45
C TYR A 302 -50.95 33.28 -31.34
N ASN A 303 -52.07 33.65 -30.73
CA ASN A 303 -52.13 34.64 -29.64
C ASN A 303 -51.76 34.04 -28.26
N GLY A 304 -51.31 32.78 -28.23
CA GLY A 304 -50.93 32.09 -27.01
C GLY A 304 -51.35 30.62 -26.97
N ILE A 305 -51.29 30.04 -25.78
CA ILE A 305 -51.63 28.64 -25.51
C ILE A 305 -52.73 28.62 -24.45
N ALA A 306 -53.86 28.00 -24.76
CA ALA A 306 -55.05 27.86 -23.91
C ALA A 306 -55.04 26.60 -23.03
N GLY A 307 -54.09 25.69 -23.26
CA GLY A 307 -53.97 24.47 -22.48
C GLY A 307 -53.16 23.40 -23.18
N ALA A 308 -52.96 22.28 -22.50
CA ALA A 308 -52.12 21.19 -22.96
C ALA A 308 -52.61 19.84 -22.42
N THR A 309 -52.32 18.79 -23.19
CA THR A 309 -52.36 17.39 -22.76
C THR A 309 -50.98 16.76 -22.98
N ALA A 310 -50.82 15.50 -22.59
CA ALA A 310 -49.57 14.77 -22.83
C ALA A 310 -49.12 14.78 -24.31
N ASN A 311 -50.08 14.85 -25.25
CA ASN A 311 -49.84 14.68 -26.68
C ASN A 311 -50.05 15.96 -27.51
N LYS A 312 -50.88 16.89 -27.04
CA LYS A 312 -51.32 18.06 -27.82
C LYS A 312 -51.26 19.36 -27.02
N LEU A 313 -51.09 20.45 -27.74
CA LEU A 313 -51.21 21.83 -27.27
C LEU A 313 -52.45 22.46 -27.90
N LYS A 314 -53.23 23.17 -27.09
CA LYS A 314 -54.38 23.97 -27.54
C LYS A 314 -53.94 25.42 -27.72
N MET A 315 -53.83 25.87 -28.96
CA MET A 315 -53.39 27.21 -29.33
C MET A 315 -54.55 28.19 -29.40
N LYS A 316 -54.35 29.44 -28.97
CA LYS A 316 -55.37 30.50 -29.02
C LYS A 316 -55.46 31.09 -30.42
N VAL A 317 -56.67 31.11 -30.97
CA VAL A 317 -57.02 31.78 -32.24
C VAL A 317 -58.13 32.81 -31.98
N PRO A 318 -58.37 33.79 -32.88
CA PRO A 318 -59.36 34.85 -32.65
C PRO A 318 -60.76 34.37 -32.25
N TYR A 319 -61.18 33.19 -32.73
CA TYR A 319 -62.49 32.61 -32.46
C TYR A 319 -62.41 31.17 -31.92
N GLY A 320 -61.61 30.94 -30.87
CA GLY A 320 -61.55 29.67 -30.15
C GLY A 320 -60.14 29.09 -29.99
N SER A 321 -60.00 27.78 -30.18
CA SER A 321 -58.71 27.09 -30.04
C SER A 321 -58.43 26.11 -31.18
N ALA A 322 -57.18 26.06 -31.64
CA ALA A 322 -56.69 25.05 -32.58
C ALA A 322 -55.77 24.05 -31.85
N GLU A 323 -55.72 22.78 -32.31
CA GLU A 323 -54.83 21.78 -31.72
C GLU A 323 -53.58 21.56 -32.58
N THR A 324 -52.43 21.44 -31.92
CA THR A 324 -51.18 21.02 -32.55
C THR A 324 -50.42 20.04 -31.65
N THR A 325 -49.42 19.35 -32.18
CA THR A 325 -48.57 18.44 -31.39
C THR A 325 -47.38 19.20 -30.81
N TRP A 326 -46.85 18.73 -29.68
CA TRP A 326 -45.65 19.31 -29.04
C TRP A 326 -44.47 19.45 -30.02
N VAL A 327 -44.23 18.43 -30.84
CA VAL A 327 -43.13 18.38 -31.82
C VAL A 327 -43.23 19.47 -32.90
N LYS A 328 -44.44 19.95 -33.22
CA LYS A 328 -44.62 21.01 -34.22
C LYS A 328 -44.25 22.39 -33.68
N VAL A 329 -44.28 22.58 -32.37
CA VAL A 329 -43.89 23.86 -31.76
C VAL A 329 -42.38 23.92 -31.66
N PRO A 330 -41.73 25.01 -32.14
CA PRO A 330 -40.30 25.18 -31.98
C PRO A 330 -39.88 25.04 -30.51
N ALA A 331 -38.87 24.20 -30.25
CA ALA A 331 -38.44 23.91 -28.89
C ALA A 331 -37.95 25.18 -28.15
N THR A 332 -37.39 26.16 -28.87
CA THR A 332 -37.03 27.48 -28.36
C THR A 332 -38.24 28.26 -27.84
N THR A 333 -39.37 28.20 -28.55
CA THR A 333 -40.63 28.78 -28.10
C THR A 333 -41.10 28.12 -26.80
N LEU A 334 -40.96 26.79 -26.69
CA LEU A 334 -41.31 26.08 -25.45
C LEU A 334 -40.40 26.44 -24.27
N VAL A 335 -39.11 26.74 -24.50
CA VAL A 335 -38.24 27.31 -23.46
C VAL A 335 -38.74 28.67 -22.99
N THR A 336 -39.13 29.57 -23.90
CA THR A 336 -39.67 30.89 -23.54
C THR A 336 -40.96 30.77 -22.74
N VAL A 337 -41.89 29.92 -23.20
CA VAL A 337 -43.15 29.65 -22.51
C VAL A 337 -42.87 29.08 -21.12
N SER A 338 -42.04 28.04 -21.02
CA SER A 338 -41.70 27.42 -19.73
C SER A 338 -41.00 28.39 -18.78
N SER A 339 -40.11 29.24 -19.28
CA SER A 339 -39.38 30.21 -18.46
C SER A 339 -40.32 31.26 -17.87
N SER A 340 -41.41 31.61 -18.56
CA SER A 340 -42.42 32.54 -18.03
C SER A 340 -43.16 32.03 -16.80
N PHE A 341 -43.18 30.71 -16.57
CA PHE A 341 -43.76 30.07 -15.39
C PHE A 341 -42.71 29.65 -14.34
N ALA A 342 -41.41 29.85 -14.59
CA ALA A 342 -40.32 29.36 -13.75
C ALA A 342 -40.01 30.30 -12.58
N THR A 343 -40.93 30.38 -11.62
CA THR A 343 -40.86 31.31 -10.46
C THR A 343 -40.08 30.76 -9.26
N ASP A 344 -39.79 29.47 -9.22
CA ASP A 344 -39.03 28.80 -8.16
C ASP A 344 -37.82 28.03 -8.68
N ALA A 345 -36.91 27.66 -7.77
CA ALA A 345 -35.65 26.99 -8.09
C ALA A 345 -35.84 25.66 -8.82
N ASP A 346 -36.86 24.87 -8.46
CA ASP A 346 -37.09 23.55 -9.02
C ASP A 346 -37.64 23.65 -10.45
N ARG A 347 -38.48 24.67 -10.72
CA ARG A 347 -38.95 25.00 -12.07
C ARG A 347 -37.83 25.56 -12.94
N GLN A 348 -37.01 26.46 -12.40
CA GLN A 348 -35.83 26.99 -13.10
C GLN A 348 -34.88 25.86 -13.48
N TRP A 349 -34.59 24.95 -12.55
CA TRP A 349 -33.76 23.77 -12.78
C TRP A 349 -34.28 22.92 -13.94
N ARG A 350 -35.55 22.50 -13.84
CA ARG A 350 -36.21 21.66 -14.86
C ARG A 350 -36.28 22.33 -16.23
N CYS A 351 -36.56 23.63 -16.28
CA CYS A 351 -36.50 24.42 -17.51
C CYS A 351 -35.06 24.47 -18.08
N GLY A 352 -34.05 24.58 -17.20
CA GLY A 352 -32.63 24.51 -17.58
C GLY A 352 -32.25 23.15 -18.18
N VAL A 353 -32.71 22.04 -17.60
CA VAL A 353 -32.50 20.68 -18.13
C VAL A 353 -33.15 20.54 -19.52
N PHE A 354 -34.35 21.08 -19.72
CA PHE A 354 -35.00 21.11 -21.04
C PHE A 354 -34.21 21.94 -22.05
N ALA A 355 -33.82 23.17 -21.68
CA ALA A 355 -33.00 24.03 -22.53
C ALA A 355 -31.66 23.37 -22.91
N TRP A 356 -31.00 22.68 -21.98
CA TRP A 356 -29.78 21.91 -22.24
C TRP A 356 -30.04 20.79 -23.25
N THR A 357 -31.12 20.02 -23.05
CA THR A 357 -31.48 18.88 -23.91
C THR A 357 -31.69 19.27 -25.37
N ILE A 358 -32.23 20.46 -25.62
CA ILE A 358 -32.47 20.98 -26.98
C ILE A 358 -31.31 21.81 -27.54
N GLY A 359 -30.17 21.86 -26.84
CA GLY A 359 -28.97 22.57 -27.27
C GLY A 359 -28.96 24.09 -27.05
N GLN A 360 -29.91 24.65 -26.27
CA GLN A 360 -29.95 26.07 -25.90
C GLN A 360 -29.01 26.34 -24.71
N THR A 361 -27.70 26.20 -24.93
CA THR A 361 -26.66 26.22 -23.89
C THR A 361 -26.63 27.50 -23.05
N ASN A 362 -26.82 28.67 -23.66
CA ASN A 362 -26.84 29.94 -22.92
C ASN A 362 -28.07 30.06 -22.01
N ALA A 363 -29.25 29.71 -22.52
CA ALA A 363 -30.49 29.72 -21.73
C ALA A 363 -30.43 28.69 -20.60
N ALA A 364 -29.92 27.48 -20.89
CA ALA A 364 -29.71 26.44 -19.89
C ALA A 364 -28.79 26.92 -18.77
N ARG A 365 -27.65 27.54 -19.10
CA ARG A 365 -26.70 28.07 -18.12
C ARG A 365 -27.35 29.10 -17.19
N GLN A 366 -28.06 30.09 -17.75
CA GLN A 366 -28.75 31.12 -16.96
C GLN A 366 -29.78 30.51 -15.99
N LEU A 367 -30.56 29.55 -16.47
CA LEU A 367 -31.56 28.84 -15.67
C LEU A 367 -30.90 27.99 -14.57
N PHE A 368 -29.79 27.32 -14.86
CA PHE A 368 -29.02 26.57 -13.87
C PHE A 368 -28.36 27.49 -12.83
N ASP A 369 -27.84 28.65 -13.23
CA ASP A 369 -27.27 29.66 -12.31
C ASP A 369 -28.32 30.14 -11.30
N ALA A 370 -29.51 30.51 -11.79
CA ALA A 370 -30.62 30.94 -10.96
C ALA A 370 -31.06 29.83 -9.99
N ALA A 371 -31.26 28.61 -10.50
CA ALA A 371 -31.68 27.47 -9.69
C ALA A 371 -30.64 27.08 -8.62
N CYS A 372 -29.34 27.05 -8.96
CA CYS A 372 -28.29 26.72 -7.99
C CYS A 372 -28.11 27.80 -6.92
N SER A 373 -28.31 29.07 -7.29
CA SER A 373 -28.25 30.18 -6.34
C SER A 373 -29.38 30.11 -5.31
N ALA A 374 -30.59 29.73 -5.76
CA ALA A 374 -31.75 29.58 -4.88
C ALA A 374 -31.77 28.25 -4.11
N LYS A 375 -31.21 27.17 -4.68
CA LYS A 375 -31.17 25.82 -4.09
C LYS A 375 -29.82 25.14 -4.35
N PRO A 376 -28.83 25.28 -3.43
CA PRO A 376 -27.47 24.77 -3.61
C PRO A 376 -27.34 23.25 -3.79
N SER A 377 -28.35 22.44 -3.45
CA SER A 377 -28.32 20.99 -3.68
C SER A 377 -28.17 20.62 -5.17
N TYR A 378 -28.46 21.53 -6.08
CA TYR A 378 -28.29 21.33 -7.52
C TYR A 378 -26.84 21.47 -8.03
N ILE A 379 -25.93 22.01 -7.22
CA ILE A 379 -24.54 22.25 -7.63
C ILE A 379 -23.84 20.95 -8.07
N GLU A 380 -24.06 19.84 -7.37
CA GLU A 380 -23.44 18.56 -7.74
C GLU A 380 -23.98 18.04 -9.08
N ALA A 381 -25.30 18.07 -9.26
CA ALA A 381 -25.94 17.66 -10.50
C ALA A 381 -25.54 18.54 -11.69
N ARG A 382 -25.27 19.83 -11.44
CA ARG A 382 -24.87 20.78 -12.48
C ARG A 382 -23.56 20.39 -13.17
N LYS A 383 -22.61 19.80 -12.43
CA LYS A 383 -21.31 19.37 -12.99
C LYS A 383 -21.49 18.45 -14.19
N PHE A 384 -22.48 17.57 -14.16
CA PHE A 384 -22.80 16.70 -15.28
C PHE A 384 -23.18 17.51 -16.54
N PHE A 385 -24.11 18.46 -16.41
CA PHE A 385 -24.58 19.27 -17.53
C PHE A 385 -23.51 20.22 -18.10
N ASP A 386 -22.56 20.67 -17.28
CA ASP A 386 -21.44 21.49 -17.71
C ASP A 386 -20.39 20.68 -18.50
N GLN A 387 -20.22 19.39 -18.18
CA GLN A 387 -19.20 18.51 -18.77
C GLN A 387 -19.70 17.66 -19.94
N THR A 388 -21.02 17.56 -20.10
CA THR A 388 -21.63 16.69 -21.11
C THR A 388 -22.45 17.47 -22.11
N LYS A 389 -22.42 17.01 -23.36
CA LYS A 389 -23.30 17.51 -24.41
C LYS A 389 -24.62 16.71 -24.39
N PRO A 390 -25.74 17.36 -24.74
CA PRO A 390 -27.05 16.69 -24.84
C PRO A 390 -27.04 15.46 -25.76
#